data_AF-A0A520AY85-F1
#
_entry.id   AF-A0A520AY85-F1
#
_cell.length_a   1.000
_cell.length_b   1.000
_cell.length_c   1.000
_cell.angle_alpha   90.00
_cell.angle_beta   90.00
_cell.angle_gamma   90.00
#
_symmetry.space_group_name_H-M   'P 1'
#
loop_
_entity.id
_entity.type
_entity.pdbx_description
1 polymer ?
#
loop_
_entity_poly.entity_id
_entity_poly.type
_entity_poly.pdbx_seq_one_letter_code
_entity_poly.pdbx_strand_id
1 'polypeptide(L)'
;MDLSLGGVLDFPVSVKGFVMNLSQTEAYRSAAAHERSEAERSVLPLVRERHLRSAEAWDAMASQGEMTERLAQANAENRIKQPYQRRSSAEST
;
A
#
# COMPACT_ATOMS: atom_id res chain seq x y z
N MET A 1 23.96 35.31 -15.10
CA MET A 1 23.69 34.14 -14.26
C MET A 1 22.29 34.29 -13.72
N ASP A 2 21.35 33.48 -14.20
CA ASP A 2 20.37 32.78 -13.37
C ASP A 2 19.61 31.78 -14.25
N LEU A 3 19.62 30.50 -13.87
CA LEU A 3 19.00 29.39 -14.58
C LEU A 3 17.95 28.79 -13.63
N SER A 4 16.73 29.32 -13.64
CA SER A 4 15.61 28.70 -12.92
C SER A 4 14.94 27.65 -13.79
N LEU A 5 15.39 26.40 -13.63
CA LEU A 5 14.73 25.17 -14.06
C LEU A 5 13.50 24.92 -13.17
N GLY A 6 12.36 25.49 -13.52
CA GLY A 6 11.06 25.18 -12.92
C GLY A 6 10.31 24.11 -13.71
N GLY A 7 10.87 22.90 -13.80
CA GLY A 7 10.23 21.75 -14.44
C GLY A 7 9.12 21.16 -13.57
N VAL A 8 7.91 21.72 -13.64
CA VAL A 8 6.71 21.04 -13.18
C VAL A 8 6.36 20.00 -14.23
N LEU A 9 6.64 18.74 -13.92
CA LEU A 9 6.24 17.61 -14.74
C LEU A 9 4.72 17.58 -14.81
N ASP A 10 4.20 18.05 -15.94
CA ASP A 10 2.88 17.70 -16.44
C ASP A 10 2.84 16.17 -16.59
N PHE A 11 2.20 15.50 -15.64
CA PHE A 11 1.81 14.11 -15.73
C PHE A 11 0.34 14.06 -16.16
N PRO A 12 0.02 13.92 -17.46
CA PRO A 12 -1.35 13.79 -17.89
C PRO A 12 -1.69 12.31 -18.04
N VAL A 13 -1.99 11.59 -16.95
CA VAL A 13 -2.90 10.45 -17.05
C VAL A 13 -3.81 10.41 -15.82
N SER A 14 -5.06 10.74 -16.07
CA SER A 14 -6.19 10.58 -15.17
C SER A 14 -6.34 9.11 -14.73
N VAL A 15 -5.75 8.75 -13.59
CA VAL A 15 -6.06 7.51 -12.84
C VAL A 15 -7.25 7.75 -11.90
N LYS A 16 -8.10 8.74 -12.18
CA LYS A 16 -9.18 9.17 -11.29
C LYS A 16 -10.50 8.41 -11.49
N GLY A 17 -10.56 7.49 -12.48
CA GLY A 17 -11.82 6.87 -12.91
C GLY A 17 -11.99 5.36 -12.61
N PHE A 18 -10.95 4.63 -12.21
CA PHE A 18 -11.03 3.16 -12.05
C PHE A 18 -10.76 2.65 -10.61
N VAL A 19 -10.40 3.55 -9.68
CA VAL A 19 -10.29 3.25 -8.25
C VAL A 19 -11.68 3.28 -7.58
N MET A 20 -12.57 2.39 -8.01
CA MET A 20 -13.73 2.04 -7.21
C MET A 20 -13.29 0.97 -6.19
N ASN A 21 -13.10 1.39 -4.93
CA ASN A 21 -13.02 0.55 -3.71
C ASN A 21 -12.00 -0.62 -3.70
N LEU A 22 -10.79 -0.44 -4.21
CA LEU A 22 -9.70 -1.39 -3.92
C LEU A 22 -9.15 -1.14 -2.53
N SER A 23 -8.82 -2.20 -1.79
CA SER A 23 -8.06 -2.04 -0.54
C SER A 23 -6.71 -1.39 -0.84
N GLN A 24 -6.12 -0.70 0.14
CA GLN A 24 -4.83 -0.04 -0.05
C GLN A 24 -3.75 -1.05 -0.49
N THR A 25 -3.80 -2.25 0.07
CA THR A 25 -2.97 -3.40 -0.32
C THR A 25 -3.17 -3.80 -1.79
N GLU A 26 -4.42 -3.90 -2.24
CA GLU A 26 -4.73 -4.23 -3.64
C GLU A 26 -4.28 -3.14 -4.61
N ALA A 27 -4.37 -1.87 -4.21
CA ALA A 27 -3.86 -0.75 -4.99
C ALA A 27 -2.34 -0.86 -5.19
N TYR A 28 -1.59 -1.22 -4.15
CA TYR A 28 -0.15 -1.46 -4.26
C TYR A 28 0.18 -2.66 -5.16
N ARG A 29 -0.56 -3.76 -5.05
CA ARG A 29 -0.38 -4.91 -5.96
C ARG A 29 -0.66 -4.54 -7.41
N SER A 30 -1.70 -3.76 -7.66
CA SER A 30 -2.02 -3.27 -9.01
C SER A 30 -0.91 -2.36 -9.56
N ALA A 31 -0.35 -1.48 -8.73
CA ALA A 31 0.78 -0.63 -9.11
C ALA A 31 2.03 -1.46 -9.43
N ALA A 32 2.33 -2.48 -8.63
CA ALA A 32 3.46 -3.39 -8.89
C ALA A 32 3.31 -4.16 -10.21
N ALA A 33 2.09 -4.61 -10.52
CA ALA A 33 1.80 -5.28 -11.80
C ALA A 33 1.95 -4.33 -13.00
N HIS A 34 1.50 -3.08 -12.85
CA HIS A 34 1.67 -2.05 -13.88
C HIS A 34 3.15 -1.77 -14.16
N GLU A 35 3.96 -1.56 -13.12
CA GLU A 35 5.40 -1.31 -13.28
C GLU A 35 6.13 -2.50 -13.93
N ARG A 36 5.77 -3.74 -13.61
CA ARG A 36 6.32 -4.92 -14.31
C ARG A 36 5.98 -4.92 -15.81
N SER A 37 4.74 -4.58 -16.15
CA SER A 37 4.32 -4.49 -17.55
C SER A 37 5.10 -3.41 -18.31
N GLU A 38 5.34 -2.26 -17.69
CA GLU A 38 6.17 -1.21 -18.28
C GLU A 38 7.64 -1.62 -18.38
N ALA A 39 8.16 -2.41 -17.43
CA ALA A 39 9.50 -3.00 -17.52
C ALA A 39 9.64 -3.96 -18.71
N GLU A 40 8.62 -4.77 -18.99
CA GLU A 40 8.58 -5.69 -20.15
C GLU A 40 8.53 -4.96 -21.48
N ARG A 41 7.83 -3.81 -21.52
CA ARG A 41 7.71 -2.95 -22.70
C ARG A 41 8.95 -2.09 -22.96
N SER A 42 9.76 -1.85 -21.94
CA SER A 42 10.95 -1.01 -22.04
C SER A 42 12.09 -1.71 -22.78
N VAL A 43 12.54 -1.10 -23.88
CA VAL A 43 13.72 -1.53 -24.65
C VAL A 43 15.02 -1.03 -24.01
N LEU A 44 14.95 0.04 -23.21
CA LEU A 44 16.11 0.64 -22.55
C LEU A 44 16.42 -0.08 -21.21
N PRO A 45 17.62 -0.64 -21.01
CA PRO A 45 17.95 -1.42 -19.81
C PRO A 45 17.79 -0.63 -18.51
N LEU A 46 18.27 0.62 -18.45
CA LEU A 46 18.19 1.45 -17.24
C LEU A 46 16.75 1.81 -16.87
N VAL A 47 15.89 2.02 -17.87
CA VAL A 47 14.46 2.31 -17.65
C VAL A 47 13.75 1.05 -17.18
N ARG A 48 14.06 -0.11 -17.77
CA ARG A 48 13.56 -1.41 -17.31
C ARG A 48 13.94 -1.69 -15.86
N GLU A 49 15.20 -1.50 -15.48
CA GLU A 49 15.66 -1.67 -14.09
C GLU A 49 14.94 -0.73 -13.12
N ARG A 50 14.67 0.51 -13.53
CA ARG A 50 13.89 1.46 -12.73
C ARG A 50 12.48 0.94 -12.48
N HIS A 51 11.79 0.46 -13.50
CA HIS A 51 10.46 -0.12 -13.37
C HIS A 51 10.46 -1.37 -12.49
N LEU A 52 11.46 -2.25 -12.61
CA LEU A 52 11.60 -3.43 -11.74
C LEU A 52 11.79 -3.03 -10.26
N ARG A 53 12.68 -2.07 -9.98
CA ARG A 53 12.86 -1.54 -8.60
C ARG A 53 11.58 -0.91 -8.07
N SER A 54 10.83 -0.21 -8.92
CA SER A 54 9.54 0.37 -8.52
C SER A 54 8.52 -0.72 -8.21
N ALA A 55 8.45 -1.78 -9.03
CA ALA A 55 7.56 -2.91 -8.79
C ALA A 55 7.88 -3.59 -7.44
N GLU A 56 9.17 -3.83 -7.15
CA GLU A 56 9.61 -4.40 -5.87
C GLU A 56 9.21 -3.54 -4.68
N ALA A 57 9.34 -2.21 -4.79
CA ALA A 57 8.92 -1.29 -3.73
C ALA A 57 7.41 -1.35 -3.49
N TRP A 58 6.60 -1.42 -4.56
CA TRP A 58 5.15 -1.59 -4.45
C TRP A 58 4.76 -2.93 -3.83
N ASP A 59 5.41 -4.03 -4.18
CA ASP A 59 5.15 -5.33 -3.56
C ASP A 59 5.54 -5.38 -2.08
N ALA A 60 6.64 -4.72 -1.70
CA ALA A 60 7.03 -4.62 -0.31
C ALA A 60 5.97 -3.87 0.52
N MET A 61 5.43 -2.77 -0.02
CA MET A 61 4.33 -2.04 0.61
C MET A 61 3.04 -2.87 0.68
N ALA A 62 2.71 -3.64 -0.35
CA ALA A 62 1.58 -4.57 -0.32
C ALA A 62 1.76 -5.64 0.76
N SER A 63 2.94 -6.26 0.84
CA SER A 63 3.26 -7.30 1.83
C SER A 63 3.16 -6.77 3.26
N GLN A 64 3.63 -5.54 3.49
CA GLN A 64 3.50 -4.87 4.77
C GLN A 64 2.03 -4.56 5.09
N GLY A 65 1.24 -4.11 4.11
CA GLY A 65 -0.20 -3.90 4.25
C GLY A 65 -0.97 -5.17 4.64
N GLU A 66 -0.63 -6.31 4.04
CA GLU A 66 -1.23 -7.60 4.40
C GLU A 66 -0.91 -8.02 5.83
N MET A 67 0.34 -7.78 6.26
CA MET A 67 0.74 -8.08 7.64
C MET A 67 -0.03 -7.22 8.64
N THR A 68 -0.20 -5.92 8.36
CA THR A 68 -0.95 -5.03 9.25
C THR A 68 -2.44 -5.35 9.26
N GLU A 69 -3.05 -5.67 8.12
CA GLU A 69 -4.44 -6.12 8.03
C GLU A 69 -4.67 -7.41 8.82
N ARG A 70 -3.78 -8.40 8.70
CA ARG A 70 -3.86 -9.65 9.48
C ARG A 70 -3.77 -9.40 10.99
N LEU A 71 -2.88 -8.51 11.42
CA LEU A 71 -2.76 -8.14 12.84
C LEU A 71 -4.01 -7.40 13.34
N ALA A 72 -4.57 -6.50 12.54
CA ALA A 72 -5.80 -5.80 12.87
C ALA A 72 -6.97 -6.79 13.02
N GLN A 73 -7.10 -7.75 12.11
CA GLN A 73 -8.11 -8.80 12.15
C GLN A 73 -7.96 -9.69 13.40
N ALA A 74 -6.75 -10.16 13.70
CA ALA A 74 -6.47 -10.96 14.90
C ALA A 74 -6.78 -10.19 16.20
N ASN A 75 -6.50 -8.88 16.24
CA ASN A 75 -6.84 -8.03 17.37
C ASN A 75 -8.35 -7.81 17.51
N ALA A 76 -9.07 -7.64 16.41
CA ALA A 76 -10.53 -7.53 16.42
C ALA A 76 -11.18 -8.82 16.96
N GLU A 77 -10.71 -9.98 16.53
CA GLU A 77 -11.19 -11.29 17.00
C GLU A 77 -10.92 -11.52 18.49
N ASN A 78 -9.75 -11.09 19.00
CA ASN A 78 -9.44 -11.18 20.43
C ASN A 78 -10.31 -10.25 21.30
N ARG A 79 -10.67 -9.06 20.80
CA ARG A 79 -11.60 -8.16 21.50
C ARG A 79 -13.00 -8.76 21.63
N ILE A 80 -13.47 -9.47 20.61
CA ILE A 80 -14.79 -10.13 20.62
C ILE A 80 -14.82 -11.28 21.65
N LYS A 81 -13.69 -11.96 21.89
CA LYS A 81 -13.57 -13.04 22.89
C LYS A 81 -13.45 -12.57 24.34
N GLN A 82 -13.34 -11.27 24.60
CA GLN A 82 -13.22 -10.68 25.95
C GLN A 82 -14.46 -9.86 26.35
N PRO A 83 -15.69 -10.42 26.39
CA PRO A 83 -16.87 -9.59 26.66
C PRO A 83 -17.05 -9.19 28.14
N TYR A 84 -16.47 -9.88 29.12
CA TYR A 84 -16.70 -9.54 30.54
C TYR A 84 -15.53 -9.92 31.46
N GLN A 85 -14.60 -8.98 31.67
CA GLN A 85 -13.91 -8.87 32.96
C GLN A 85 -14.12 -7.46 33.51
N ARG A 86 -15.39 -7.06 33.62
CA ARG A 86 -15.78 -5.92 34.44
C ARG A 86 -15.53 -6.35 35.88
N ARG A 87 -14.53 -5.75 36.54
CA ARG A 87 -14.17 -5.98 37.95
C ARG A 87 -15.43 -6.11 38.81
N SER A 88 -15.76 -7.33 39.21
CA SER A 88 -16.54 -7.54 40.42
C SER A 88 -15.58 -7.36 41.59
N SER A 89 -15.28 -6.10 41.91
CA SER A 89 -14.86 -5.73 43.27
C SER A 89 -16.07 -6.00 44.17
N ALA A 90 -16.23 -7.26 44.56
CA ALA A 90 -17.09 -7.65 45.64
C ALA A 90 -16.49 -7.04 46.92
N GLU A 91 -17.11 -5.95 47.32
CA GLU A 91 -17.16 -5.45 48.68
C GLU A 91 -17.39 -6.62 49.65
N SER A 92 -16.44 -6.88 50.53
CA SER A 92 -16.68 -7.63 51.76
C SER A 92 -16.03 -6.86 52.90
N THR A 93 -16.93 -6.20 53.64
CA THR A 93 -16.77 -5.64 54.98
C THR A 93 -16.35 -6.71 55.98
#